data_AF-A0A8H4EI47-F1
#
_entry.id   AF-A0A8H4EI47-F1
#
_cell.length_a   1.000
_cell.length_b   1.000
_cell.length_c   1.000
_cell.angle_alpha   90.00
_cell.angle_beta   90.00
_cell.angle_gamma   90.00
#
_symmetry.space_group_name_H-M   'P 1'
#
loop_
_entity.id
_entity.type
_entity.pdbx_description
1 polymer ?
#
loop_
_entity_poly.entity_id
_entity_poly.type
_entity_poly.pdbx_seq_one_letter_code
_entity_poly.pdbx_strand_id
1 'polypeptide(L)'
;MLVKSLTLDDIEDVFKDSNIFTMASGNTGDVLKFFLYAKEENSHVLILCELKINILLASANINIKIGYLPEDEIISDAQETELFKHSQDFSHYLITCLQNLKNLIILDNLSIS
;
A
#
# COMPACT_ATOMS: atom_id res chain seq x y z
N MET A 1 29.18 6.05 3.50
CA MET A 1 27.98 5.38 4.04
C MET A 1 27.71 4.19 3.13
N LEU A 2 27.73 2.96 3.65
CA LEU A 2 27.36 1.78 2.86
C LEU A 2 25.85 1.87 2.60
N VAL A 3 25.47 2.17 1.36
CA VAL A 3 24.07 2.08 0.92
C VAL A 3 23.73 0.60 0.93
N LYS A 4 23.03 0.14 1.96
CA LYS A 4 22.45 -1.20 1.99
C LYS A 4 21.46 -1.24 0.81
N SER A 5 21.65 -2.13 -0.17
CA SER A 5 20.72 -2.21 -1.30
C SER A 5 19.38 -2.66 -0.76
N LEU A 6 18.37 -1.81 -0.86
CA LEU A 6 17.04 -2.16 -0.38
C LEU A 6 16.49 -3.31 -1.24
N THR A 7 16.11 -4.41 -0.60
CA THR A 7 15.50 -5.56 -1.26
C THR A 7 13.97 -5.45 -1.26
N LEU A 8 13.28 -6.27 -2.05
CA LEU A 8 11.82 -6.36 -1.95
C LEU A 8 11.39 -6.79 -0.54
N ASP A 9 12.12 -7.74 0.05
CA ASP A 9 11.88 -8.24 1.42
C ASP A 9 11.93 -7.10 2.46
N ASP A 10 12.92 -6.21 2.37
CA ASP A 10 13.03 -5.05 3.29
C ASP A 10 11.81 -4.12 3.18
N ILE A 11 11.23 -3.98 1.98
CA ILE A 11 10.03 -3.16 1.74
C ILE A 11 8.78 -3.86 2.29
N GLU A 12 8.68 -5.18 2.07
CA GLU A 12 7.57 -5.99 2.57
C GLU A 12 7.50 -5.99 4.09
N ASP A 13 8.65 -6.02 4.78
CA ASP A 13 8.71 -5.92 6.24
C ASP A 13 8.12 -4.59 6.75
N VAL A 14 8.39 -3.47 6.06
CA VAL A 14 7.82 -2.15 6.42
C VAL A 14 6.29 -2.15 6.29
N PHE A 15 5.74 -2.82 5.28
CA PHE A 15 4.29 -2.96 5.13
C PHE A 15 3.70 -3.82 6.25
N LYS A 16 4.35 -4.94 6.55
CA LYS A 16 3.90 -5.87 7.59
C LYS A 16 3.85 -5.23 8.97
N ASP A 17 4.84 -4.40 9.31
CA ASP A 17 4.86 -3.63 10.56
C ASP A 17 3.67 -2.65 10.68
N SER A 18 3.02 -2.34 9.56
CA SER A 18 1.84 -1.48 9.47
C SER A 18 0.53 -2.27 9.26
N ASN A 19 0.53 -3.58 9.51
CA ASN A 19 -0.59 -4.50 9.25
C ASN A 19 -1.06 -4.53 7.78
N ILE A 20 -0.15 -4.22 6.84
CA ILE A 20 -0.37 -4.33 5.41
C ILE A 20 0.41 -5.54 4.91
N PHE A 21 -0.28 -6.48 4.28
CA PHE A 21 0.31 -7.76 3.90
C PHE A 21 0.53 -7.83 2.39
N THR A 22 1.68 -8.34 1.97
CA THR A 22 2.00 -8.56 0.56
C THR A 22 1.46 -9.90 0.09
N MET A 23 0.64 -9.90 -0.96
CA MET A 23 0.21 -11.11 -1.67
C MET A 23 1.23 -11.54 -2.73
N ALA A 24 1.79 -10.55 -3.42
CA ALA A 24 2.81 -10.74 -4.44
C ALA A 24 3.61 -9.45 -4.62
N SER A 25 4.90 -9.57 -4.90
CA SER A 25 5.77 -8.46 -5.26
C SER A 25 6.68 -8.86 -6.43
N GLY A 26 7.27 -7.86 -7.05
CA GLY A 26 8.27 -8.08 -8.10
C GLY A 26 8.84 -6.77 -8.61
N ASN A 27 9.87 -6.88 -9.43
CA ASN A 27 10.49 -5.75 -10.10
C ASN A 27 10.48 -5.95 -11.62
N THR A 28 10.20 -4.87 -12.35
CA THR A 28 10.31 -4.82 -13.81
C THR A 28 11.10 -3.57 -14.19
N GLY A 29 12.41 -3.74 -14.42
CA GLY A 29 13.31 -2.60 -14.63
C GLY A 29 13.36 -1.71 -13.38
N ASP A 30 13.10 -0.41 -13.56
CA ASP A 30 13.09 0.60 -12.49
C ASP A 30 11.77 0.67 -11.70
N VAL A 31 10.83 -0.25 -11.97
CA VAL A 31 9.51 -0.27 -11.32
C VAL A 31 9.40 -1.44 -10.37
N LEU A 32 9.16 -1.14 -9.09
CA LEU A 32 8.74 -2.12 -8.10
C LEU A 32 7.22 -2.20 -8.11
N LYS A 33 6.67 -3.41 -8.05
CA LYS A 33 5.23 -3.66 -8.04
C LYS A 33 4.87 -4.53 -6.84
N PHE A 34 3.85 -4.12 -6.11
CA PHE A 34 3.30 -4.85 -4.97
C PHE A 34 1.79 -4.99 -5.12
N PHE A 35 1.29 -6.18 -4.77
CA PHE A 35 -0.12 -6.45 -4.54
C PHE A 35 -0.30 -6.65 -3.05
N LEU A 36 -0.97 -5.71 -2.40
CA LEU A 36 -1.10 -5.61 -0.96
C LEU A 36 -2.55 -5.86 -0.56
N TYR A 37 -2.76 -6.35 0.67
CA TYR A 37 -4.07 -6.38 1.30
C TYR A 37 -4.00 -5.94 2.76
N ALA A 38 -5.10 -5.37 3.24
CA ALA A 38 -5.33 -5.13 4.66
C ALA A 38 -6.75 -5.58 5.01
N LYS A 39 -6.89 -6.16 6.19
CA LYS A 39 -8.16 -6.57 6.76
C LYS A 39 -8.22 -6.10 8.19
N GLU A 40 -9.24 -5.34 8.53
CA GLU A 40 -9.46 -4.91 9.91
C GLU A 40 -10.01 -6.09 10.74
N GLU A 41 -9.47 -6.28 11.95
CA GLU A 41 -9.92 -7.34 12.84
C GLU A 41 -11.39 -7.13 13.22
N ASN A 42 -12.20 -8.19 13.10
CA ASN A 42 -13.64 -8.17 13.35
C ASN A 42 -14.46 -7.33 12.36
N SER A 43 -13.84 -6.83 11.28
CA SER A 43 -14.51 -6.19 10.17
C SER A 43 -14.67 -7.17 9.00
N HIS A 44 -15.77 -7.01 8.28
CA HIS A 44 -15.98 -7.66 6.99
C HIS A 44 -15.30 -6.89 5.86
N VAL A 45 -14.66 -5.75 6.15
CA VAL A 45 -13.96 -4.93 5.17
C VAL A 45 -12.64 -5.56 4.75
N LEU A 46 -12.48 -5.73 3.44
CA LEU A 46 -11.23 -6.11 2.79
C LEU A 46 -10.75 -4.95 1.91
N ILE A 47 -9.48 -4.59 2.08
CA ILE A 47 -8.79 -3.62 1.24
C ILE A 47 -7.77 -4.37 0.39
N LEU A 48 -7.79 -4.13 -0.92
CA LEU A 48 -6.82 -4.60 -1.90
C LEU A 48 -6.13 -3.40 -2.52
N CYS A 49 -4.81 -3.47 -2.68
CA CYS A 49 -4.04 -2.38 -3.27
C CYS A 49 -3.01 -2.90 -4.27
N GLU A 50 -2.97 -2.28 -5.45
CA GLU A 50 -1.83 -2.37 -6.37
C GLU A 50 -0.98 -1.12 -6.18
N LEU A 51 0.26 -1.31 -5.72
CA LEU A 51 1.26 -0.26 -5.55
C LEU A 51 2.36 -0.43 -6.59
N LYS A 52 2.65 0.65 -7.32
CA LYS A 52 3.79 0.72 -8.26
C LYS A 52 4.71 1.84 -7.83
N ILE A 53 5.98 1.53 -7.58
CA ILE A 53 7.01 2.52 -7.25
C ILE A 53 7.99 2.59 -8.40
N ASN A 54 8.07 3.74 -9.06
CA ASN A 54 9.09 4.03 -10.06
C ASN A 54 10.30 4.66 -9.34
N ILE A 55 11.40 3.92 -9.29
CA ILE A 55 12.63 4.33 -8.61
C ILE A 55 13.29 5.49 -9.37
N LEU A 56 13.31 5.42 -10.70
CA LEU A 56 13.96 6.42 -11.56
C LEU A 56 13.26 7.78 -11.50
N LEU A 57 11.94 7.78 -11.64
CA LEU A 57 11.12 9.00 -11.56
C LEU A 57 10.87 9.44 -10.13
N ALA A 58 11.25 8.60 -9.16
CA ALA A 58 10.87 8.72 -7.78
C ALA A 58 9.37 9.07 -7.69
N SER A 59 8.52 8.11 -8.05
CA SER A 59 7.08 8.30 -7.96
C SER A 59 6.37 7.01 -7.57
N ALA A 60 5.20 7.16 -6.94
CA ALA A 60 4.35 6.03 -6.59
C ALA A 60 2.95 6.19 -7.19
N ASN A 61 2.42 5.11 -7.74
CA ASN A 61 1.03 5.00 -8.18
C ASN A 61 0.32 3.99 -7.30
N ILE A 62 -0.79 4.42 -6.71
CA ILE A 62 -1.57 3.67 -5.73
C ILE A 62 -2.96 3.44 -6.31
N ASN A 63 -3.36 2.18 -6.45
CA ASN A 63 -4.71 1.81 -6.90
C ASN A 63 -5.36 0.94 -5.82
N ILE A 64 -6.42 1.44 -5.20
CA ILE A 64 -7.09 0.80 -4.06
C ILE A 64 -8.48 0.33 -4.48
N LYS A 65 -8.83 -0.89 -4.10
CA LYS A 65 -10.19 -1.44 -4.10
C LYS A 65 -10.55 -1.84 -2.69
N ILE A 66 -11.77 -1.52 -2.28
CA ILE A 66 -12.27 -1.82 -0.95
C ILE A 66 -13.71 -2.36 -1.04
N GLY A 67 -14.07 -3.30 -0.18
CA GLY A 67 -15.41 -3.88 -0.13
C GLY A 67 -15.64 -4.75 1.09
N TYR A 68 -16.87 -5.24 1.25
CA TYR A 68 -17.26 -6.17 2.31
C TYR A 68 -17.19 -7.63 1.83
N LEU A 69 -16.90 -8.54 2.75
CA LEU A 69 -16.95 -9.99 2.56
C LEU A 69 -18.06 -10.61 3.41
N PRO A 70 -18.95 -11.46 2.85
CA PRO A 70 -19.08 -11.80 1.42
C PRO A 70 -19.71 -10.66 0.61
N GLU A 71 -19.39 -10.61 -0.70
CA GLU A 71 -19.75 -9.54 -1.64
C GLU A 71 -21.26 -9.43 -1.96
N ASP A 72 -22.11 -10.25 -1.36
CA ASP A 72 -23.52 -10.43 -1.73
C ASP A 72 -24.49 -9.46 -1.02
N GLU A 73 -23.99 -8.48 -0.27
CA GLU A 73 -24.84 -7.51 0.44
C GLU A 73 -25.01 -6.21 -0.35
N ILE A 74 -26.26 -5.74 -0.47
CA ILE A 74 -26.55 -4.39 -0.96
C ILE A 74 -25.91 -3.39 0.02
N ILE A 75 -24.86 -2.71 -0.43
CA ILE A 75 -24.16 -1.69 0.37
C ILE A 75 -25.11 -0.53 0.61
N SER A 76 -25.37 -0.23 1.89
CA SER A 76 -26.11 0.96 2.31
C SER A 76 -25.23 2.23 2.26
N ASP A 77 -25.83 3.42 2.20
CA ASP A 77 -25.10 4.70 2.23
C ASP A 77 -24.16 4.84 3.46
N ALA A 78 -24.56 4.25 4.59
CA ALA A 78 -23.75 4.21 5.81
C ALA A 78 -22.49 3.36 5.62
N GLN A 79 -22.65 2.19 5.00
CA GLN A 79 -21.55 1.28 4.66
C GLN A 79 -20.63 1.86 3.57
N GLU A 80 -21.16 2.60 2.60
CA GLU A 80 -20.35 3.30 1.59
C GLU A 80 -19.50 4.40 2.22
N THR A 81 -20.07 5.16 3.15
CA THR A 81 -19.35 6.18 3.93
C THR A 81 -18.24 5.56 4.77
N GLU A 82 -18.49 4.38 5.35
CA GLU A 82 -17.50 3.63 6.12
C GLU A 82 -16.35 3.13 5.23
N LEU A 83 -16.65 2.52 4.07
CA LEU A 83 -15.63 2.10 3.11
C LEU A 83 -14.78 3.28 2.62
N PHE A 84 -15.39 4.44 2.41
CA PHE A 84 -14.65 5.65 2.03
C PHE A 84 -13.64 6.07 3.11
N LYS A 85 -14.03 6.05 4.39
CA LYS A 85 -13.12 6.35 5.51
C LYS A 85 -11.97 5.35 5.59
N HIS A 86 -12.27 4.06 5.52
CA HIS A 86 -11.24 3.01 5.52
C HIS A 86 -10.26 3.15 4.37
N SER A 87 -10.74 3.54 3.18
CA SER A 87 -9.90 3.82 2.02
C SER A 87 -8.96 5.02 2.26
N GLN A 88 -9.46 6.09 2.89
CA GLN A 88 -8.65 7.25 3.25
C GLN A 88 -7.59 6.91 4.30
N ASP A 89 -7.96 6.18 5.35
CA ASP A 89 -7.05 5.76 6.41
C ASP A 89 -5.95 4.84 5.86
N PHE A 90 -6.32 3.85 5.05
CA PHE A 90 -5.36 2.97 4.38
C PHE A 90 -4.42 3.74 3.46
N SER A 91 -4.94 4.70 2.68
CA SER A 91 -4.11 5.56 1.84
C SER A 91 -3.11 6.35 2.67
N HIS A 92 -3.53 6.88 3.82
CA HIS A 92 -2.65 7.62 4.73
C HIS A 92 -1.53 6.72 5.26
N TYR A 93 -1.85 5.52 5.74
CA TYR A 93 -0.85 4.55 6.22
C TYR A 93 0.14 4.17 5.12
N LEU A 94 -0.33 3.90 3.90
CA LEU A 94 0.53 3.55 2.79
C LEU A 94 1.48 4.69 2.42
N ILE A 95 0.99 5.94 2.43
CA ILE A 95 1.81 7.13 2.23
C ILE A 95 2.88 7.25 3.32
N THR A 96 2.54 7.04 4.58
CA THR A 96 3.51 7.05 5.68
C THR A 96 4.58 5.96 5.52
N CYS A 97 4.19 4.75 5.09
CA CYS A 97 5.14 3.68 4.77
C CYS A 97 6.11 4.11 3.67
N LEU A 98 5.60 4.69 2.58
CA LEU A 98 6.42 5.20 1.47
C LEU A 98 7.36 6.33 1.90
N GLN A 99 6.94 7.19 2.82
CA GLN A 99 7.80 8.22 3.41
C GLN A 99 8.90 7.61 4.31
N ASN A 100 8.59 6.56 5.06
CA ASN A 100 9.60 5.83 5.83
C ASN A 100 10.61 5.13 4.92
N LEU A 101 10.16 4.58 3.79
CA LEU A 101 11.04 4.06 2.74
C LEU A 101 11.91 5.15 2.12
N LYS A 102 11.39 6.37 1.93
CA LYS A 102 12.18 7.54 1.52
C LYS A 102 13.28 7.92 2.52
N ASN A 103 13.12 7.62 3.80
CA ASN A 103 14.19 7.84 4.79
C ASN A 103 15.24 6.71 4.77
N LEU A 104 14.89 5.53 4.23
CA LEU A 104 15.76 4.35 4.13
C LEU A 104 16.51 4.26 2.80
N ILE A 105 15.91 4.77 1.73
CA ILE A 105 16.46 4.84 0.37
C ILE A 105 16.74 6.32 0.11
N ILE A 106 17.86 6.68 -0.52
CA ILE A 106 18.06 8.05 -1.03
C ILE A 106 17.09 8.28 -2.21
N LEU A 107 15.80 8.43 -1.91
CA LEU A 107 14.69 8.76 -2.81
C LEU A 107 14.20 10.18 -2.48
N ASP A 108 15.12 11.13 -2.38
CA ASP A 108 14.81 12.52 -2.02
C ASP A 108 13.74 13.14 -2.93
N ASN A 109 13.54 12.57 -4.14
CA ASN A 109 12.61 13.04 -5.16
C ASN A 109 11.25 12.32 -5.20
N LEU A 110 10.90 11.42 -4.25
CA LEU A 110 9.64 10.66 -4.34
C LEU A 110 8.40 11.58 -4.33
N SER A 111 7.65 11.60 -5.43
CA SER A 111 6.38 12.28 -5.61
C SER A 111 5.21 11.28 -5.53
N ILE A 112 4.22 11.61 -4.73
CA ILE A 112 3.01 10.79 -4.54
C ILE A 112 1.87 11.52 -5.26
N SER A 113 1.26 10.86 -6.24
CA SER A 113 0.16 11.41 -7.06
C SER A 113 -1.09 10.55 -6.96
#